data_AF-A0A5K0UV04-F1
#
_entry.id   AF-A0A5K0UV04-F1
#
_cell.length_a   1.000
_cell.length_b   1.000
_cell.length_c   1.000
_cell.angle_alpha   90.00
_cell.angle_beta   90.00
_cell.angle_gamma   90.00
#
_symmetry.space_group_name_H-M   'P 1'
#
loop_
_entity.id
_entity.type
_entity.pdbx_description
1 polymer ?
#
loop_
_entity_poly.entity_id
_entity_poly.type
_entity_poly.pdbx_seq_one_letter_code
_entity_poly.pdbx_strand_id
1 'polypeptide(L)' 'ASKISVGVDVCMTYERRFYFNLPEVQHALHANRTKLPYSWSMCTG' A
#
# COMPACT_ATOMS: atom_id res chain seq x y z
N ALA A 1 17.51 14.15 11.00
CA ALA A 1 17.76 13.42 9.74
C ALA A 1 17.59 11.93 10.03
N SER A 2 16.61 11.26 9.41
CA SER A 2 16.43 9.82 9.58
C SER A 2 17.69 9.11 9.10
N LYS A 3 18.26 8.24 9.94
CA LYS A 3 19.38 7.35 9.58
C LYS A 3 18.90 6.44 8.44
N ILE A 4 19.20 6.79 7.21
CA ILE A 4 18.97 5.92 6.05
C ILE A 4 20.04 4.83 6.14
N SER A 5 19.61 3.62 6.53
CA SER A 5 20.42 2.43 6.40
C SER A 5 20.51 2.11 4.91
N VAL A 6 21.71 2.23 4.35
CA VAL A 6 21.98 1.82 2.96
C VAL A 6 21.72 0.31 2.87
N GLY A 7 20.55 -0.08 2.36
CA GLY A 7 20.10 -1.47 2.21
C GLY A 7 18.83 -1.86 2.96
N VAL A 8 18.34 -1.07 3.92
CA VAL A 8 17.04 -1.31 4.59
C VAL A 8 16.06 -0.22 4.17
N ASP A 9 15.09 -0.61 3.35
CA ASP A 9 13.98 0.26 3.00
C ASP A 9 12.96 0.32 4.15
N VAL A 10 13.03 1.42 4.91
CA VAL A 10 12.08 1.75 5.98
C VAL A 10 10.78 2.36 5.47
N CYS A 11 10.73 2.75 4.19
CA CYS A 11 9.58 3.36 3.51
C CYS A 11 8.63 2.32 2.89
N MET A 12 8.98 1.03 2.91
CA MET A 12 8.17 -0.09 2.41
C MET A 12 6.68 -0.04 2.83
N THR A 13 6.37 0.51 3.99
CA THR A 13 4.98 0.67 4.44
C THR A 13 4.21 1.69 3.61
N TYR A 14 4.84 2.81 3.26
CA TYR A 14 4.25 3.84 2.39
C TYR A 14 4.14 3.37 0.96
N GLU A 15 5.20 2.74 0.43
CA GLU A 15 5.24 2.25 -0.94
C GLU A 15 4.17 1.20 -1.21
N ARG A 16 4.01 0.22 -0.29
CA ARG A 16 2.94 -0.78 -0.40
C ARG A 16 1.55 -0.15 -0.31
N ARG A 17 1.34 0.78 0.64
CA ARG A 17 0.04 1.47 0.77
C ARG A 17 -0.30 2.24 -0.49
N PHE A 18 0.67 2.91 -1.10
CA PHE A 18 0.48 3.59 -2.37
C PHE A 18 0.12 2.59 -3.48
N TYR A 19 0.95 1.57 -3.68
CA TYR A 19 0.81 0.61 -4.78
C TYR A 19 -0.54 -0.13 -4.75
N PHE A 20 -0.97 -0.63 -3.59
CA PHE A 20 -2.23 -1.39 -3.47
C PHE A 20 -3.50 -0.53 -3.50
N ASN A 21 -3.38 0.80 -3.47
CA ASN A 21 -4.52 1.70 -3.67
C ASN A 21 -4.65 2.19 -5.13
N LEU A 22 -3.76 1.78 -6.03
CA LEU A 22 -3.90 2.06 -7.46
C LEU A 22 -5.07 1.25 -8.06
N PRO A 23 -6.01 1.87 -8.80
CA PRO A 23 -7.15 1.17 -9.39
C PRO A 23 -6.76 0.01 -10.31
N GLU A 24 -5.67 0.16 -11.07
CA GLU A 24 -5.17 -0.84 -12.01
C GLU A 24 -4.65 -2.07 -11.26
N VAL A 25 -3.96 -1.84 -10.13
CA VAL A 25 -3.46 -2.91 -9.25
C VAL A 25 -4.63 -3.63 -8.58
N GLN A 26 -5.61 -2.90 -8.07
CA GLN A 26 -6.81 -3.52 -7.48
C GLN A 26 -7.58 -4.34 -8.52
N HIS A 27 -7.71 -3.84 -9.75
CA HIS A 27 -8.34 -4.57 -10.85
C HIS A 27 -7.58 -5.85 -11.19
N ALA A 28 -6.25 -5.77 -11.37
CA ALA A 28 -5.40 -6.90 -11.70
C ALA A 28 -5.42 -8.01 -10.63
N LEU A 29 -5.55 -7.62 -9.36
CA LEU A 29 -5.62 -8.56 -8.23
C LEU A 29 -7.04 -9.03 -7.90
N HIS A 30 -8.04 -8.61 -8.68
CA HIS A 30 -9.45 -8.84 -8.36
C HIS A 30 -9.86 -8.36 -6.96
N ALA A 31 -9.21 -7.30 -6.45
CA ALA A 31 -9.51 -6.66 -5.18
C ALA A 31 -10.57 -5.55 -5.35
N ASN A 32 -11.17 -5.12 -4.23
CA ASN A 32 -12.13 -4.01 -4.18
C ASN A 32 -13.30 -4.10 -5.20
N ARG A 33 -13.75 -5.30 -5.53
CA ARG A 33 -14.80 -5.53 -6.56
C ARG A 33 -16.13 -4.85 -6.21
N THR A 34 -16.43 -4.72 -4.93
CA THR A 34 -17.65 -4.09 -4.40
C THR A 34 -17.51 -2.59 -4.13
N LYS A 35 -16.34 -1.98 -4.40
CA LYS A 35 -16.04 -0.56 -4.15
C LYS A 35 -16.27 -0.16 -2.69
N LEU A 36 -15.50 -0.77 -1.80
CA LEU A 36 -15.52 -0.45 -0.37
C LEU A 36 -15.28 1.05 -0.14
N PRO A 37 -15.97 1.66 0.85
CA PRO A 37 -15.89 3.10 1.09
C PRO A 37 -14.59 3.54 1.78
N TYR A 38 -13.63 2.63 1.97
CA TYR A 38 -12.35 2.89 2.62
C TYR A 38 -11.19 2.41 1.76
N SER A 39 -10.04 3.06 1.94
CA SER A 39 -8.79 2.68 1.26
C SER A 39 -8.19 1.41 1.85
N TRP A 40 -7.41 0.72 1.05
CA TRP A 40 -6.63 -0.43 1.50
C TRP A 40 -5.53 0.02 2.48
N SER A 41 -5.33 -0.73 3.57
CA SER A 41 -4.25 -0.52 4.55
C SER A 41 -3.63 -1.86 4.97
N MET A 42 -2.43 -1.79 5.56
CA MET A 42 -1.72 -2.98 6.05
C MET A 42 -2.41 -3.64 7.24
N CYS A 43 -2.84 -2.83 8.20
CA CYS A 43 -3.56 -3.27 9.40
C CYS A 43 -4.71 -2.29 9.63
N THR A 44 -5.80 -2.80 10.19
CA THR A 44 -6.87 -2.00 10.79
C THR A 44 -6.61 -1.87 12.29
N GLY A 45 -6.87 -0.70 12.86
CA GLY A 45 -6.89 -0.49 14.31
C GLY A 45 -8.18 -0.95 14.93
#